data_AF-A0A6N1DNN9-F1
#
_entry.id   AF-A0A6N1DNN9-F1
#
_cell.length_a   1.000
_cell.length_b   1.000
_cell.length_c   1.000
_cell.angle_alpha   90.00
_cell.angle_beta   90.00
_cell.angle_gamma   90.00
#
_symmetry.space_group_name_H-M   'P 1'
#
loop_
_entity.id
_entity.type
_entity.pdbx_description
1 polymer ?
#
loop_
_entity_poly.entity_id
_entity_poly.type
_entity_poly.pdbx_seq_one_letter_code
_entity_poly.pdbx_strand_id
1 'polypeptide(L)'
;MMGLVGGFGLGFLAATALGRAASRGYDMDLRPGEPLPLERIAALARAYRPGRLLEVELEHEDGREVYEVELIDAEGVEWELTFDAYTGELLIEARGD
;
A
#
# COMPACT_ATOMS: atom_id res chain seq x y z
N MET A 1 -21.18 -11.07 -38.04
CA MET A 1 -21.96 -11.79 -37.02
C MET A 1 -21.04 -12.02 -35.84
N MET A 2 -21.45 -11.55 -34.66
CA MET A 2 -20.67 -11.55 -33.43
C MET A 2 -20.56 -12.94 -32.81
N GLY A 3 -19.45 -13.19 -32.10
CA GLY A 3 -19.26 -14.35 -31.24
C GLY A 3 -18.32 -14.00 -30.10
N LEU A 4 -18.92 -13.58 -28.99
CA LEU A 4 -18.31 -13.33 -27.68
C LEU A 4 -18.09 -14.69 -27.00
N VAL A 5 -16.88 -14.97 -26.50
CA VAL A 5 -16.67 -16.02 -25.49
C VAL A 5 -15.68 -15.48 -24.46
N GLY A 6 -16.21 -15.26 -23.25
CA GLY A 6 -15.42 -14.96 -22.07
C GLY A 6 -14.70 -16.21 -21.54
N GLY A 7 -13.53 -15.98 -20.96
CA GLY A 7 -12.78 -16.98 -20.21
C GLY A 7 -12.36 -16.40 -18.87
N PHE A 8 -13.25 -16.49 -17.89
CA PHE A 8 -12.90 -16.38 -16.48
C PHE A 8 -12.30 -17.71 -16.02
N GLY A 9 -11.17 -17.64 -15.32
CA GLY A 9 -10.73 -18.70 -14.43
C GLY A 9 -9.38 -19.31 -14.79
N LEU A 10 -8.34 -18.86 -14.10
CA LEU A 10 -7.24 -19.72 -13.66
C LEU A 10 -6.90 -19.32 -12.23
N GLY A 11 -7.23 -20.21 -11.28
CA GLY A 11 -6.85 -20.07 -9.89
C GLY A 11 -5.33 -20.18 -9.74
N PHE A 12 -4.80 -19.52 -8.71
CA PHE A 12 -3.46 -19.80 -8.22
C PHE A 12 -3.51 -20.26 -6.76
N LEU A 13 -2.86 -21.39 -6.55
CA LEU A 13 -2.81 -22.18 -5.33
C LEU A 13 -2.06 -21.45 -4.21
N ALA A 14 -2.60 -21.57 -2.99
CA ALA A 14 -1.90 -21.23 -1.75
C ALA A 14 -0.91 -22.35 -1.35
N ALA A 15 0.33 -21.98 -0.99
CA ALA A 15 1.29 -22.66 -0.10
C ALA A 15 2.69 -22.07 -0.38
N THR A 16 3.57 -21.70 0.55
CA THR A 16 3.74 -21.96 1.99
C THR A 16 4.71 -20.92 2.55
N ALA A 17 4.51 -20.58 3.82
CA ALA A 17 5.34 -19.65 4.60
C ALA A 17 6.81 -20.07 4.70
N LEU A 18 7.71 -19.08 4.57
CA LEU A 18 8.99 -19.08 5.29
C LEU A 18 9.17 -17.72 5.95
N GLY A 19 8.80 -17.64 7.22
CA GLY A 19 9.04 -16.46 8.04
C GLY A 19 10.51 -16.30 8.40
N ARG A 20 11.04 -15.10 8.23
CA ARG A 20 12.02 -14.40 9.10
C ARG A 20 12.22 -13.01 8.49
N ALA A 21 11.64 -11.95 9.03
CA ALA A 21 12.08 -11.38 10.29
C ALA A 21 10.95 -10.58 10.92
N ALA A 22 10.59 -10.95 12.14
CA ALA A 22 10.00 -10.03 13.09
C ALA A 22 11.02 -8.91 13.37
N SER A 23 10.94 -7.84 12.59
CA SER A 23 11.51 -6.55 12.97
C SER A 23 10.58 -5.94 14.01
N ARG A 24 10.84 -6.35 15.25
CA ARG A 24 10.72 -5.60 16.50
C ARG A 24 9.86 -4.34 16.42
N GLY A 25 8.66 -4.44 17.01
CA GLY A 25 7.87 -3.37 17.61
C GLY A 25 7.96 -1.99 16.96
N TYR A 26 7.00 -1.67 16.09
CA TYR A 26 6.59 -0.29 15.86
C TYR A 26 5.79 0.22 17.07
N ASP A 27 6.37 0.15 18.28
CA ASP A 27 5.93 0.94 19.43
C ASP A 27 6.43 2.37 19.20
N MET A 28 5.95 2.98 18.13
CA MET A 28 6.09 4.41 17.96
C MET A 28 5.07 5.04 18.88
N ASP A 29 5.56 5.84 19.81
CA ASP A 29 4.76 6.63 20.74
C ASP A 29 3.83 7.53 19.91
N LEU A 30 2.64 7.02 19.60
CA LEU A 30 1.67 7.72 18.77
C LEU A 30 1.17 8.89 19.60
N ARG A 31 1.68 10.08 19.30
CA ARG A 31 1.20 11.30 19.92
C ARG A 31 -0.20 11.56 19.39
N PRO A 32 -1.23 11.60 20.26
CA PRO A 32 -2.59 11.87 19.80
C PRO A 32 -2.63 13.27 19.16
N GLY A 33 -3.18 13.34 17.95
CA GLY A 33 -3.26 14.58 17.17
C GLY A 33 -2.05 14.85 16.28
N GLU A 34 -1.16 13.88 16.08
CA GLU A 34 -0.11 13.95 15.07
C GLU A 34 -0.29 12.86 14.00
N PRO A 35 0.16 13.12 12.76
CA PRO A 35 0.27 12.10 11.73
C PRO A 35 1.02 10.85 12.21
N LEU A 36 0.58 9.70 11.73
CA LEU A 36 1.30 8.45 11.90
C LEU A 36 2.71 8.60 11.31
N PRO A 37 3.74 8.08 11.98
CA PRO A 37 5.09 8.12 11.48
C PRO A 37 5.23 7.42 10.12
N LEU A 38 6.08 7.98 9.25
CA LEU A 38 6.29 7.53 7.87
C LEU A 38 6.59 6.04 7.78
N GLU A 39 7.37 5.48 8.70
CA GLU A 39 7.74 4.07 8.71
C GLU A 39 6.51 3.16 8.92
N ARG A 40 5.51 3.63 9.67
CA ARG A 40 4.26 2.90 9.88
C ARG A 40 3.44 2.88 8.59
N ILE A 41 3.35 4.01 7.90
CA ILE A 41 2.65 4.09 6.61
C ILE A 41 3.35 3.23 5.56
N ALA A 42 4.67 3.29 5.47
CA ALA A 42 5.45 2.44 4.57
C ALA A 42 5.28 0.95 4.88
N ALA A 43 5.06 0.58 6.16
CA ALA A 43 4.73 -0.79 6.54
C ALA A 43 3.30 -1.18 6.13
N LEU A 44 2.32 -0.29 6.30
CA LEU A 44 0.94 -0.50 5.85
C LEU A 44 0.87 -0.67 4.33
N ALA A 45 1.53 0.21 3.58
CA ALA A 45 1.57 0.16 2.12
C ALA A 45 2.16 -1.16 1.61
N ARG A 46 3.30 -1.61 2.15
CA ARG A 46 3.90 -2.92 1.78
C ARG A 46 3.02 -4.11 2.17
N ALA A 47 2.26 -4.00 3.25
CA ALA A 47 1.33 -5.04 3.67
C ALA A 47 0.10 -5.10 2.75
N TYR A 48 -0.37 -3.94 2.27
CA TYR A 48 -1.48 -3.83 1.32
C TYR A 48 -1.07 -4.29 -0.08
N ARG A 49 0.05 -3.77 -0.58
CA ARG A 49 0.58 -4.06 -1.91
C ARG A 49 2.07 -4.43 -1.83
N PRO A 50 2.41 -5.72 -1.99
CA PRO A 50 3.80 -6.15 -2.03
C PRO A 50 4.54 -5.51 -3.20
N GLY A 51 5.65 -4.85 -2.92
CA GLY A 51 6.43 -4.16 -3.94
C GLY A 51 7.65 -3.48 -3.34
N ARG A 52 8.46 -2.88 -4.21
CA ARG A 52 9.54 -1.98 -3.80
C ARG A 52 8.95 -0.58 -3.71
N LEU A 53 8.97 -0.02 -2.50
CA LEU A 53 8.67 1.40 -2.29
C LEU A 53 9.62 2.27 -3.11
N LEU A 54 9.03 3.23 -3.79
CA LEU A 54 9.72 4.28 -4.54
C LEU A 54 9.75 5.56 -3.71
N GLU A 55 8.59 5.97 -3.19
CA GLU A 55 8.36 7.25 -2.53
C GLU A 55 7.36 7.12 -1.39
N VAL A 56 7.50 7.97 -0.36
CA VAL A 56 6.48 8.21 0.66
C VAL A 56 6.52 9.70 1.01
N GLU A 57 5.45 10.42 0.72
CA GLU A 57 5.34 11.86 0.98
C GLU A 57 4.14 12.17 1.85
N LEU A 58 4.28 13.15 2.76
CA LEU A 58 3.18 13.68 3.55
C LEU A 58 2.66 14.94 2.84
N GLU A 59 1.44 14.85 2.33
CA GLU A 59 0.79 15.88 1.54
C GLU A 59 -0.42 16.47 2.27
N HIS A 60 -0.85 17.64 1.79
CA HIS A 60 -2.05 18.30 2.30
C HIS A 60 -3.07 18.54 1.18
N GLU A 61 -4.12 17.71 1.17
CA GLU A 61 -5.16 17.70 0.14
C GLU A 61 -6.52 18.02 0.73
N ASP A 62 -7.25 18.98 0.16
CA ASP A 62 -8.61 19.35 0.58
C ASP A 62 -8.80 19.58 2.10
N GLY A 63 -7.77 20.10 2.77
CA GLY A 63 -7.79 20.34 4.22
C GLY A 63 -7.46 19.11 5.07
N ARG A 64 -7.02 18.02 4.46
CA ARG A 64 -6.62 16.76 5.11
C ARG A 64 -5.13 16.50 4.86
N GLU A 65 -4.45 16.01 5.88
CA GLU A 65 -3.11 15.44 5.68
C GLU A 65 -3.23 13.98 5.25
N VAL A 66 -2.53 13.64 4.18
CA VAL A 66 -2.49 12.30 3.60
C VAL A 66 -1.06 11.89 3.34
N TYR A 67 -0.80 10.58 3.36
CA TYR A 67 0.44 10.05 2.83
C TYR A 67 0.21 9.49 1.44
N GLU A 68 0.96 9.98 0.47
CA GLU A 68 1.06 9.36 -0.84
C GLU A 68 2.23 8.38 -0.83
N VAL A 69 1.97 7.15 -1.27
CA VAL A 69 2.97 6.09 -1.31
C VAL A 69 3.04 5.52 -2.72
N GLU A 70 4.20 5.68 -3.34
CA GLU A 70 4.49 5.05 -4.61
C GLU A 70 5.28 3.74 -4.42
N LEU A 71 4.90 2.71 -5.15
CA LEU A 71 5.62 1.45 -5.18
C LEU A 71 5.54 0.79 -6.55
N ILE A 72 6.55 -0.03 -6.85
CA ILE A 72 6.57 -0.88 -8.03
C ILE A 72 6.43 -2.34 -7.62
N ASP A 73 5.46 -3.06 -8.20
CA ASP A 73 5.26 -4.48 -7.95
C ASP A 73 6.27 -5.36 -8.73
N ALA A 74 6.18 -6.68 -8.53
CA ALA A 74 7.12 -7.63 -9.15
C ALA A 74 6.98 -7.69 -10.67
N GLU A 75 5.82 -7.30 -11.19
CA GLU A 75 5.47 -7.21 -12.60
C GLU A 75 5.94 -5.90 -13.24
N GLY A 76 6.52 -4.99 -12.44
CA GLY A 76 6.99 -3.69 -12.90
C GLY A 76 5.89 -2.65 -13.06
N VAL A 77 4.72 -2.88 -12.45
CA VAL A 77 3.62 -1.91 -12.45
C VAL A 77 3.80 -0.97 -11.27
N GLU A 78 3.74 0.33 -11.55
CA GLU A 78 3.75 1.38 -10.54
C GLU A 78 2.34 1.55 -9.96
N TRP A 79 2.29 1.78 -8.65
CA TRP A 79 1.08 1.96 -7.87
C TRP A 79 1.25 3.15 -6.95
N GLU A 80 0.20 3.95 -6.89
CA GLU A 80 0.04 5.08 -5.99
C GLU A 80 -1.04 4.70 -4.96
N LEU A 81 -0.68 4.78 -3.69
CA LEU A 81 -1.56 4.48 -2.57
C LEU A 81 -1.63 5.71 -1.66
N THR A 82 -2.82 6.29 -1.52
CA THR A 82 -3.04 7.45 -0.64
C THR A 82 -3.66 6.97 0.67
N PHE A 83 -3.03 7.29 1.80
CA PHE A 83 -3.49 6.94 3.14
C PHE A 83 -3.88 8.17 3.95
N ASP A 84 -4.92 8.06 4.79
CA ASP A 84 -5.19 9.06 5.81
C ASP A 84 -4.02 9.11 6.80
N ALA A 85 -3.46 10.30 7.01
CA ALA A 85 -2.23 10.43 7.78
C ALA A 85 -2.40 10.08 9.27
N TYR A 86 -3.61 10.16 9.84
CA TYR A 86 -3.86 9.94 11.26
C TYR A 86 -4.35 8.53 11.57
N THR A 87 -5.16 7.95 10.68
CA THR A 87 -5.76 6.63 10.88
C THR A 87 -4.98 5.53 10.17
N GLY A 88 -4.25 5.87 9.11
CA GLY A 88 -3.61 4.91 8.20
C GLY A 88 -4.62 4.16 7.32
N GLU A 89 -5.85 4.65 7.21
CA GLU A 89 -6.85 4.12 6.30
C GLU A 89 -6.44 4.39 4.86
N LEU A 90 -6.55 3.38 3.99
CA LEU A 90 -6.35 3.57 2.56
C LEU A 90 -7.54 4.32 1.96
N LEU A 91 -7.27 5.46 1.32
CA LEU A 91 -8.26 6.33 0.70
C LEU A 91 -8.35 6.12 -0.81
N ILE A 92 -7.19 5.97 -1.46
CA ILE A 92 -7.08 5.83 -2.92
C ILE A 92 -6.06 4.74 -3.24
N GLU A 93 -6.40 3.91 -4.24
CA GLU A 93 -5.47 3.03 -4.92
C GLU A 93 -5.56 3.33 -6.41
N ALA A 94 -4.43 3.74 -7.00
CA ALA A 94 -4.31 4.00 -8.41
C ALA A 94 -3.10 3.26 -8.98
N ARG A 95 -3.21 2.90 -10.26
CA ARG A 95 -2.08 2.38 -11.04
C ARG A 95 -1.38 3.57 -11.70
N GLY A 96 -0.07 3.69 -11.49
CA GLY A 96 0.77 4.68 -12.17
C GLY A 96 0.81 4.44 -13.68
N ASP A 97 0.91 5.53 -14.45
CA ASP A 97 0.88 5.54 -15.92
C ASP A 97 2.24 5.22 -16.58
#